data_AF-A0A6V7L9T3-F1
#
_entry.id   AF-A0A6V7L9T3-F1
#
_cell.length_a   1.000
_cell.length_b   1.000
_cell.length_c   1.000
_cell.angle_alpha   90.00
_cell.angle_beta   90.00
_cell.angle_gamma   90.00
#
_symmetry.space_group_name_H-M   'P 1'
#
loop_
_entity.id
_entity.type
_entity.pdbx_description
1 polymer ?
#
loop_
_entity_poly.entity_id
_entity_poly.type
_entity_poly.pdbx_seq_one_letter_code
_entity_poly.pdbx_strand_id
1 'polypeptide(L)' 'YSSTTCIESCPFGHPYFLVGSTDGTMRLYSTLIEKPLLQLKNLKSTAPVRIIQWSRSKPFTIYVLDERS' A
#
# COMPACT_ATOMS: atom_id res chain seq x y z
N TYR A 1 -7.76 -0.16 16.77
CA TYR A 1 -6.77 -0.88 15.95
C TYR A 1 -7.02 -0.54 14.50
N SER A 2 -5.98 -0.19 13.73
CA SER A 2 -6.11 0.06 12.28
C SER A 2 -6.33 -1.28 11.56
N SER A 3 -7.34 -1.34 10.70
CA SER A 3 -7.68 -2.52 9.90
C SER A 3 -7.21 -2.38 8.47
N THR A 4 -6.86 -3.51 7.85
CA THR A 4 -6.52 -3.57 6.42
C THR A 4 -7.75 -3.34 5.56
N THR A 5 -7.61 -2.52 4.52
CA THR A 5 -8.70 -2.16 3.59
C THR A 5 -8.48 -2.68 2.18
N CYS A 6 -7.24 -2.79 1.73
CA CYS A 6 -6.88 -3.29 0.40
C CYS A 6 -5.47 -3.89 0.39
N ILE A 7 -5.19 -4.71 -0.62
CA ILE A 7 -3.89 -5.33 -0.87
C ILE A 7 -3.63 -5.31 -2.38
N GLU A 8 -2.38 -5.10 -2.78
CA GLU A 8 -1.98 -5.18 -4.19
C GLU A 8 -0.60 -5.83 -4.32
N SER A 9 -0.51 -6.84 -5.19
CA SER A 9 0.73 -7.58 -5.45
C SER A 9 1.64 -6.85 -6.44
N CYS A 10 2.95 -6.97 -6.26
CA CYS A 10 3.93 -6.44 -7.20
C CYS A 10 3.81 -7.12 -8.57
N PRO A 11 3.64 -6.36 -9.67
CA PRO A 11 3.47 -6.92 -11.01
C PRO A 11 4.80 -7.30 -11.69
N PHE A 12 5.94 -7.16 -11.02
CA PHE A 12 7.28 -7.34 -11.59
C PHE A 12 7.96 -8.65 -11.17
N GLY A 13 7.19 -9.66 -10.74
CA GLY A 13 7.73 -10.98 -10.38
C GLY A 13 8.55 -11.02 -9.08
N HIS A 14 8.55 -9.93 -8.31
CA HIS A 14 9.17 -9.88 -6.99
C HIS A 14 8.16 -10.23 -5.89
N PRO A 15 8.60 -10.82 -4.77
CA PRO A 15 7.74 -11.27 -3.67
C PRO A 15 7.22 -10.12 -2.81
N TYR A 16 6.89 -8.97 -3.40
CA TYR A 16 6.43 -7.79 -2.70
C TYR A 16 4.93 -7.58 -2.87
N PHE A 17 4.31 -7.00 -1.85
CA PHE A 17 2.91 -6.55 -1.91
C PHE A 17 2.71 -5.32 -1.02
N LEU A 18 1.76 -4.49 -1.40
CA LEU A 18 1.34 -3.32 -0.63
C LEU A 18 0.03 -3.59 0.08
N VAL A 19 -0.13 -3.00 1.26
CA VAL A 19 -1.35 -3.06 2.07
C VAL A 19 -1.78 -1.66 2.44
N GLY A 20 -3.05 -1.34 2.20
CA GLY A 20 -3.69 -0.10 2.65
C GLY A 20 -4.48 -0.34 3.94
N SER A 21 -4.61 0.70 4.77
CA SER A 21 -5.30 0.61 6.05
C SER A 21 -6.29 1.76 6.30
N THR A 22 -7.18 1.58 7.28
CA THR A 22 -8.19 2.57 7.68
C THR A 22 -7.62 3.85 8.29
N ASP A 23 -6.38 3.84 8.78
CA ASP A 23 -5.72 5.03 9.34
C ASP A 23 -4.92 5.86 8.31
N GLY A 24 -5.14 5.58 7.03
CA GLY A 24 -4.45 6.24 5.91
C GLY A 24 -3.00 5.79 5.70
N THR A 25 -2.58 4.71 6.37
CA THR A 25 -1.24 4.13 6.15
C THR A 25 -1.24 3.15 4.98
N MET A 26 -0.14 3.17 4.23
CA MET A 26 0.23 2.14 3.27
C MET A 26 1.53 1.47 3.74
N ARG A 27 1.60 0.15 3.66
CA ARG A 27 2.80 -0.62 4.03
C ARG A 27 3.25 -1.51 2.90
N LEU A 28 4.55 -1.60 2.69
CA LEU A 28 5.19 -2.55 1.79
C LEU A 28 5.67 -3.75 2.59
N TYR A 29 5.32 -4.94 2.13
CA TYR A 29 5.76 -6.20 2.70
C TYR A 29 6.51 -7.03 1.66
N SER A 30 7.34 -7.94 2.14
CA SER A 30 7.86 -9.07 1.38
C SER A 30 7.22 -10.34 1.92
N THR A 31 6.86 -11.30 1.05
CA THR A 31 6.40 -12.61 1.51
C THR A 31 7.50 -13.42 2.21
N LEU A 32 8.75 -12.97 2.12
CA LEU A 32 9.91 -13.61 2.75
C LEU A 32 10.20 -13.10 4.17
N ILE A 33 9.53 -12.02 4.61
CA ILE A 33 9.84 -11.32 5.87
C ILE A 33 8.53 -10.99 6.59
N GLU A 34 8.44 -11.29 7.88
CA GLU A 34 7.21 -11.11 8.68
C GLU A 34 6.89 -9.64 9.03
N LYS A 35 7.85 -8.73 8.86
CA LYS A 35 7.73 -7.31 9.19
C LYS A 35 7.61 -6.45 7.93
N PRO A 36 6.88 -5.31 8.00
CA PRO A 36 6.82 -4.38 6.88
C PRO A 36 8.21 -3.81 6.59
N LEU A 37 8.55 -3.74 5.30
CA LEU A 37 9.78 -3.15 4.79
C LEU A 37 9.73 -1.63 4.82
N LEU A 38 8.55 -1.07 4.53
CA LEU A 38 8.31 0.37 4.48
C LEU A 38 6.90 0.67 4.95
N GLN A 39 6.75 1.79 5.66
CA GLN A 39 5.45 2.38 5.96
C GLN A 39 5.41 3.80 5.41
N LEU A 40 4.37 4.10 4.64
CA LEU A 40 4.09 5.39 4.03
C LEU A 40 2.77 5.92 4.59
N LYS A 41 2.74 7.21 4.91
CA LYS A 41 1.54 7.91 5.38
C LYS A 41 1.55 9.33 4.85
N ASN A 42 0.42 9.76 4.31
CA ASN A 42 0.22 11.17 4.01
C ASN A 42 -0.02 11.92 5.33
N LEU A 43 0.91 12.77 5.76
CA LEU A 43 0.75 13.51 7.03
C LEU A 43 -0.42 14.50 7.01
N LYS A 44 -0.95 14.84 5.84
CA LYS A 44 -2.10 15.74 5.66
C LYS A 44 -3.44 15.03 5.60
N SER A 45 -3.47 13.69 5.51
CA SER A 45 -4.69 12.91 5.39
C SER A 45 -4.64 11.68 6.28
N THR A 46 -5.73 11.46 7.02
CA THR A 46 -5.98 10.21 7.75
C THR A 46 -7.11 9.42 7.10
N ALA A 47 -7.50 9.76 5.88
CA ALA A 47 -8.55 9.07 5.16
C ALA A 47 -8.17 7.60 4.93
N PRO A 48 -9.10 6.65 5.11
CA PRO A 48 -8.88 5.25 4.78
C PRO A 48 -8.37 5.08 3.35
N VAL A 49 -7.34 4.25 3.17
CA VAL A 49 -6.88 3.88 1.84
C VAL A 49 -7.90 2.93 1.22
N ARG A 50 -8.43 3.23 0.05
CA ARG A 50 -9.42 2.36 -0.62
C ARG A 50 -8.80 1.46 -1.68
N ILE A 51 -7.90 2.03 -2.49
CA ILE A 51 -7.27 1.32 -3.61
C ILE A 51 -5.78 1.65 -3.61
N ILE A 52 -4.97 0.63 -3.85
CA ILE A 52 -3.57 0.75 -4.21
C ILE A 52 -3.39 0.10 -5.57
N GLN A 53 -2.72 0.76 -6.50
CA GLN A 53 -2.35 0.17 -7.78
C GLN A 53 -0.87 0.38 -8.07
N TRP A 54 -0.18 -0.71 -8.35
CA TRP A 54 1.15 -0.64 -8.95
C TRP A 54 1.04 -0.30 -10.42
N SER A 55 1.92 0.58 -10.89
CA SER A 55 2.11 0.73 -12.32
C SER A 55 2.58 -0.58 -12.93
N ARG A 56 1.95 -0.96 -14.04
CA ARG A 56 2.30 -2.17 -14.80
C ARG A 56 3.49 -1.95 -15.74
N SER A 57 3.93 -0.70 -15.93
CA SER A 57 5.00 -0.33 -16.87
C SER A 57 6.17 0.41 -16.23
N LYS A 58 6.00 0.99 -15.03
CA LYS A 58 7.05 1.73 -14.32
C LYS A 58 7.32 1.09 -12.95
N PRO A 59 8.52 0.55 -12.71
CA PRO A 59 8.88 -0.02 -11.41
C PRO A 59 8.66 0.98 -10.28
N PHE A 60 8.13 0.49 -9.16
CA PHE A 60 7.93 1.24 -7.92
C PHE A 60 7.11 2.54 -8.04
N THR A 61 6.35 2.69 -9.13
CA THR A 61 5.35 3.75 -9.25
C THR A 61 4.01 3.23 -8.76
N ILE A 62 3.43 3.91 -7.78
CA ILE A 62 2.23 3.46 -7.07
C ILE A 62 1.20 4.59 -7.07
N TYR A 63 -0.05 4.25 -7.37
CA TYR A 63 -1.21 5.11 -7.21
C TYR A 63 -2.00 4.69 -5.97
N VAL A 64 -2.51 5.68 -5.22
CA VAL A 64 -3.31 5.47 -4.01
C VAL A 64 -4.56 6.33 -4.10
N LEU A 65 -5.73 5.69 -3.96
CA LEU A 65 -7.02 6.36 -3.79
C LEU A 65 -7.44 6.26 -2.32
N ASP A 66 -7.71 7.39 -1.69
CA ASP A 66 -8.28 7.44 -0.34
C ASP A 66 -9.80 7.69 -0.38
N GLU A 67 -10.47 7.55 0.77
CA GLU A 67 -11.93 7.71 0.87
C GLU A 67 -12.43 9.15 0.67
N ARG A 68 -11.54 10.15 0.72
CA ARG A 68 -11.92 11.57 0.56
C ARG A 68 -11.65 12.10 -0.85
N SER A 69 -11.24 11.22 -1.77
CA SER A 69 -10.81 11.54 -3.13
C SER A 69 -11.68 10.86 -4.18
#